data_AF-A0A9P9I5C1-F1
#
_entry.id   AF-A0A9P9I5C1-F1
#
_cell.length_a   1.000
_cell.length_b   1.000
_cell.length_c   1.000
_cell.angle_alpha   90.00
_cell.angle_beta   90.00
_cell.angle_gamma   90.00
#
_symmetry.space_group_name_H-M   'P 1'
#
loop_
_entity.id
_entity.type
_entity.pdbx_description
1 polymer ?
#
loop_
_entity_poly.entity_id
_entity_poly.type
_entity_poly.pdbx_seq_one_letter_code
_entity_poly.pdbx_strand_id
1 'polypeptide(L)'
;MATLRTLLSAPVLDLANEVLTTVPLRLRQRVQAFQSLPYIVGTNPFVGRTLEAFTRSADALDALAANGPVKTPEQNAALAQTLQRLVHAHANDVPTLAKGFHQCVKYMTPEEIKLFLDSAIRSRIAVRLFCEQHIAVSQAVQHPDEPHSVVDMTCSPADMVRSCTSFVSEMCDATVGASPACILDGDVDATFACVLLKNSYRASVEHHARTHAAGPIPPVTVTISRPSPMADNSEPTHVGLRIRDEGGGVAPADLDRIFSYAFTTAGRTSTTESDSDDEGGPYAAQHVGGMAAMGDQNETGGGAGSGNVFGEIAGKGMQVGVGTLAGLGYGLPLARLYANFFGGSLELKSLHGHGVDVFLKLRNLHPEVGDIDI
;
A
#
# COMPACT_ATOMS: atom_id res chain seq x y z
N MET A 1 7.07 23.45 -7.30
CA MET A 1 6.66 22.08 -6.93
C MET A 1 7.92 21.28 -6.74
N ALA A 2 7.97 20.47 -5.69
CA ALA A 2 9.06 19.54 -5.45
C ALA A 2 8.98 18.40 -6.46
N THR A 3 10.09 18.03 -7.06
CA THR A 3 10.14 16.85 -7.91
C THR A 3 10.73 15.67 -7.14
N LEU A 4 10.42 14.44 -7.56
CA LEU A 4 11.01 13.25 -6.96
C LEU A 4 12.54 13.31 -7.01
N ARG A 5 13.13 13.80 -8.10
CA ARG A 5 14.58 13.94 -8.20
C ARG A 5 15.15 14.94 -7.20
N THR A 6 14.55 16.13 -7.07
CA THR A 6 15.05 17.13 -6.11
C THR A 6 15.02 16.56 -4.70
N LEU A 7 13.97 15.80 -4.38
CA LEU A 7 13.82 15.12 -3.09
C LEU A 7 14.95 14.11 -2.81
N LEU A 8 15.33 13.32 -3.82
CA LEU A 8 16.30 12.24 -3.67
C LEU A 8 17.75 12.71 -3.64
N SER A 9 18.08 13.84 -4.27
CA SER A 9 19.45 14.36 -4.34
C SER A 9 19.74 15.55 -3.41
N ALA A 10 18.75 16.05 -2.67
CA ALA A 10 18.91 17.22 -1.81
C ALA A 10 19.84 16.93 -0.62
N PRO A 11 20.72 17.88 -0.24
CA PRO A 11 21.42 17.84 1.04
C PRO A 11 20.45 17.73 2.21
N VAL A 12 20.85 17.07 3.29
CA VAL A 12 19.98 16.76 4.44
C VAL A 12 19.27 17.99 5.03
N LEU A 13 19.95 19.14 5.11
CA LEU A 13 19.39 20.37 5.65
C LEU A 13 18.42 21.07 4.67
N ASP A 14 18.70 21.01 3.38
CA ASP A 14 17.79 21.55 2.37
C ASP A 14 16.50 20.71 2.33
N LEU A 15 16.66 19.39 2.37
CA LEU A 15 15.56 18.43 2.50
C LEU A 15 14.76 18.66 3.79
N ALA A 16 15.42 18.95 4.92
CA ALA A 16 14.76 19.27 6.18
C ALA A 16 13.81 20.48 6.04
N ASN A 17 14.29 21.54 5.39
CA ASN A 17 13.54 22.77 5.18
C ASN A 17 12.40 22.59 4.17
N GLU A 18 12.62 21.77 3.14
CA GLU A 18 11.58 21.40 2.17
C GLU A 18 10.45 20.59 2.83
N VAL A 19 10.80 19.64 3.70
CA VAL A 19 9.85 18.85 4.49
C VAL A 19 9.05 19.74 5.44
N LEU A 20 9.70 20.64 6.18
CA LEU A 20 9.03 21.59 7.07
C LEU A 20 8.08 22.55 6.34
N THR A 21 8.32 22.82 5.07
CA THR A 21 7.43 23.67 4.26
C THR A 21 6.27 22.86 3.69
N THR A 22 6.56 21.66 3.17
CA THR A 22 5.61 20.89 2.36
C THR A 22 4.70 20.00 3.17
N VAL A 23 5.24 19.27 4.15
CA VAL A 23 4.46 18.28 4.92
C VAL A 23 3.36 18.94 5.76
N PRO A 24 3.62 20.02 6.54
CA PRO A 24 2.57 20.65 7.34
C PRO A 24 1.41 21.19 6.48
N LEU A 25 1.72 21.77 5.32
CA LEU A 25 0.70 22.23 4.38
C LEU A 25 -0.21 21.08 3.92
N ARG A 26 0.38 19.92 3.55
CA ARG A 26 -0.39 18.74 3.14
C ARG A 26 -1.23 18.16 4.28
N LEU A 27 -0.72 18.18 5.52
CA LEU A 27 -1.49 17.75 6.69
C LEU A 27 -2.67 18.69 6.96
N ARG A 28 -2.48 20.01 6.87
CA ARG A 28 -3.57 20.99 7.03
C ARG A 28 -4.64 20.85 5.95
N GLN A 29 -4.24 20.69 4.69
CA GLN A 29 -5.19 20.38 3.59
C GLN A 29 -5.99 19.11 3.88
N ARG A 30 -5.36 18.12 4.51
CA ARG A 30 -6.02 16.88 4.90
C ARG A 30 -7.00 17.08 6.05
N VAL A 31 -6.61 17.81 7.09
CA VAL A 31 -7.51 18.22 8.18
C VAL A 31 -8.75 18.92 7.61
N GLN A 32 -8.56 19.86 6.68
CA GLN A 32 -9.65 20.55 6.00
C GLN A 32 -10.54 19.58 5.20
N ALA A 33 -9.94 18.62 4.47
CA ALA A 33 -10.72 17.62 3.74
C ALA A 33 -11.59 16.76 4.66
N PHE A 34 -11.06 16.34 5.81
CA PHE A 34 -11.84 15.61 6.83
C PHE A 34 -12.95 16.47 7.43
N GLN A 35 -12.70 17.74 7.70
CA GLN A 35 -13.70 18.69 8.21
C GLN A 35 -14.81 18.99 7.18
N SER A 36 -14.54 18.79 5.89
CA SER A 36 -15.53 18.98 4.82
C SER A 36 -16.47 17.77 4.62
N LEU A 37 -16.21 16.65 5.29
CA LEU A 37 -17.09 15.48 5.23
C LEU A 37 -18.46 15.79 5.85
N PRO A 38 -19.54 15.10 5.43
CA PRO A 38 -20.84 15.21 6.08
C PRO A 38 -20.70 14.97 7.58
N TYR A 39 -21.39 15.77 8.39
CA TYR A 39 -21.24 15.75 9.86
C TYR A 39 -21.34 14.35 10.45
N ILE A 40 -22.33 13.56 10.01
CA ILE A 40 -22.53 12.17 10.45
C ILE A 40 -21.32 11.26 10.18
N VAL A 41 -20.62 11.49 9.07
CA VAL A 41 -19.40 10.75 8.70
C VAL A 41 -18.21 11.25 9.53
N GLY A 42 -18.08 12.57 9.71
CA GLY A 42 -17.04 13.17 10.56
C GLY A 42 -17.13 12.74 12.02
N THR A 43 -18.34 12.50 12.54
CA THR A 43 -18.56 11.99 13.91
C THR A 43 -18.27 10.50 14.09
N ASN A 44 -18.01 9.76 13.01
CA ASN A 44 -17.65 8.35 13.12
C ASN A 44 -16.33 8.21 13.91
N PRO A 45 -16.26 7.32 14.92
CA PRO A 45 -15.10 7.24 15.81
C PRO A 45 -13.80 6.82 15.11
N PHE A 46 -13.86 6.14 13.96
CA PHE A 46 -12.66 5.82 13.17
C PHE A 46 -12.20 7.04 12.38
N VAL A 47 -13.13 7.76 11.72
CA VAL A 47 -12.83 8.97 10.95
C VAL A 47 -12.34 10.09 11.87
N GLY A 48 -13.02 10.31 13.01
CA GLY A 48 -12.66 11.30 14.02
C GLY A 48 -11.27 11.07 14.62
N ARG A 49 -10.93 9.83 15.01
CA ARG A 49 -9.59 9.49 15.51
C ARG A 49 -8.49 9.78 14.48
N THR A 50 -8.75 9.50 13.21
CA THR A 50 -7.80 9.82 12.13
C THR A 50 -7.67 11.33 11.92
N LEU A 51 -8.77 12.08 11.97
CA LEU A 51 -8.73 13.55 11.94
C LEU A 51 -7.89 14.12 13.09
N GLU A 52 -8.14 13.68 14.33
CA GLU A 52 -7.36 14.12 15.49
C GLU A 52 -5.87 13.81 15.36
N ALA A 53 -5.52 12.65 14.81
CA ALA A 53 -4.12 12.29 14.55
C ALA A 53 -3.48 13.27 13.56
N PHE A 54 -4.16 13.59 12.46
CA PHE A 54 -3.66 14.58 11.49
C PHE A 54 -3.51 15.97 12.10
N THR A 55 -4.46 16.41 12.93
CA THR A 55 -4.37 17.69 13.63
C THR A 55 -3.16 17.73 14.56
N ARG A 56 -2.97 16.71 15.41
CA ARG A 56 -1.81 16.65 16.32
C ARG A 56 -0.49 16.63 15.57
N SER A 57 -0.40 15.91 14.46
CA SER A 57 0.81 15.86 13.64
C SER A 57 1.08 17.17 12.89
N ALA A 58 0.04 17.88 12.45
CA ALA A 58 0.17 19.21 11.88
C ALA A 58 0.69 20.21 12.93
N ASP A 59 0.06 20.24 14.10
CA ASP A 59 0.44 21.13 15.21
C ASP A 59 1.90 20.90 15.65
N ALA A 60 2.32 19.63 15.74
CA ALA A 60 3.69 19.27 16.12
C ALA A 60 4.73 19.78 15.12
N LEU A 61 4.44 19.72 13.81
CA LEU A 61 5.36 20.25 12.79
C LEU A 61 5.29 21.76 12.66
N ASP A 62 4.11 22.37 12.80
CA ASP A 62 3.95 23.83 12.81
C ASP A 62 4.73 24.45 13.99
N ALA A 63 4.76 23.79 15.16
CA ALA A 63 5.57 24.21 16.30
C ALA A 63 7.08 24.15 16.00
N LEU A 64 7.55 23.18 15.22
CA LEU A 64 8.94 23.13 14.79
C LEU A 64 9.24 24.21 13.74
N ALA A 65 8.35 24.41 12.77
CA ALA A 65 8.48 25.42 11.73
C ALA A 65 8.48 26.85 12.30
N ALA A 66 7.79 27.09 13.42
CA ALA A 66 7.79 28.37 14.12
C ALA A 66 9.18 28.79 14.64
N ASN A 67 10.10 27.84 14.85
CA ASN A 67 11.48 28.13 15.26
C ASN A 67 12.38 28.57 14.09
N GLY A 68 11.82 28.68 12.87
CA GLY A 68 12.54 29.03 11.66
C GLY A 68 13.15 27.82 10.94
N PRO A 69 13.97 28.06 9.91
CA PRO A 69 14.56 27.00 9.11
C PRO A 69 15.58 26.17 9.91
N VAL A 70 15.68 24.87 9.59
CA VAL A 70 16.68 23.96 10.15
C VAL A 70 18.05 24.35 9.62
N LYS A 71 18.98 24.62 10.55
CA LYS A 71 20.37 24.99 10.26
C LYS A 71 21.38 24.11 10.94
N THR A 72 21.00 23.40 12.02
CA THR A 72 21.93 22.59 12.81
C THR A 72 21.58 21.11 12.78
N PRO A 73 22.57 20.21 12.99
CA PRO A 73 22.33 18.77 13.09
C PRO A 73 21.37 18.39 14.23
N GLU A 74 21.36 19.14 15.33
CA GLU A 74 20.47 18.89 16.47
C GLU A 74 19.01 19.21 16.11
N GLN A 75 18.79 20.31 15.38
CA GLN A 75 17.48 20.65 14.85
C GLN A 75 17.00 19.60 13.83
N ASN A 76 17.92 19.09 12.99
CA ASN A 76 17.64 18.00 12.06
C ASN A 76 17.23 16.72 12.80
N ALA A 77 17.95 16.34 13.86
CA ALA A 77 17.63 15.16 14.66
C ALA A 77 16.25 15.28 15.33
N ALA A 78 15.89 16.46 15.85
CA ALA A 78 14.58 16.72 16.43
C ALA A 78 13.44 16.62 15.40
N LEU A 79 13.69 17.12 14.18
CA LEU A 79 12.76 16.97 13.06
C LEU A 79 12.60 15.49 12.68
N ALA A 80 13.70 14.77 12.45
CA ALA A 80 13.69 13.36 12.08
C ALA A 80 12.93 12.51 13.11
N GLN A 81 13.13 12.75 14.42
CA GLN A 81 12.40 12.05 15.48
C GLN A 81 10.88 12.36 15.43
N THR A 82 10.51 13.60 15.12
CA THR A 82 9.10 13.99 14.98
C THR A 82 8.46 13.34 13.77
N LEU A 83 9.17 13.26 12.64
CA LEU A 83 8.70 12.56 11.45
C LEU A 83 8.58 11.05 11.66
N GLN A 84 9.50 10.43 12.41
CA GLN A 84 9.39 9.00 12.78
C GLN A 84 8.11 8.75 13.58
N ARG A 85 7.81 9.58 14.58
CA ARG A 85 6.55 9.50 15.34
C ARG A 85 5.33 9.69 14.45
N LEU A 86 5.39 10.62 13.50
CA LEU A 86 4.32 10.87 12.54
C LEU A 86 4.08 9.64 11.66
N VAL A 87 5.12 9.10 11.01
CA VAL A 87 5.01 7.90 10.15
C VAL A 87 4.41 6.72 10.92
N HIS A 88 4.87 6.52 12.17
CA HIS A 88 4.36 5.48 13.04
C HIS A 88 2.88 5.70 13.40
N ALA A 89 2.50 6.91 13.81
CA ALA A 89 1.12 7.25 14.19
C ALA A 89 0.12 7.04 13.02
N HIS A 90 0.57 7.30 11.78
CA HIS A 90 -0.22 7.20 10.56
C HIS A 90 -0.09 5.85 9.83
N ALA A 91 0.58 4.86 10.44
CA ALA A 91 0.77 3.53 9.85
C ALA A 91 -0.59 2.85 9.56
N ASN A 92 -1.57 3.04 10.46
CA ASN A 92 -2.86 2.35 10.44
C ASN A 92 -4.03 3.19 9.88
N ASP A 93 -3.76 4.31 9.21
CA ASP A 93 -4.81 5.19 8.70
C ASP A 93 -5.70 4.51 7.66
N VAL A 94 -5.12 3.85 6.66
CA VAL A 94 -5.88 3.22 5.57
C VAL A 94 -6.86 2.15 6.10
N PRO A 95 -6.46 1.18 6.93
CA PRO A 95 -7.41 0.22 7.48
C PRO A 95 -8.42 0.86 8.45
N THR A 96 -8.03 1.88 9.21
CA THR A 96 -8.95 2.61 10.11
C THR A 96 -10.03 3.35 9.33
N LEU A 97 -9.62 4.07 8.28
CA LEU A 97 -10.54 4.76 7.37
C LEU A 97 -11.42 3.76 6.63
N ALA A 98 -10.88 2.63 6.19
CA ALA A 98 -11.67 1.59 5.55
C ALA A 98 -12.84 1.12 6.42
N LYS A 99 -12.60 0.94 7.73
CA LYS A 99 -13.65 0.62 8.70
C LYS A 99 -14.65 1.76 8.90
N GLY A 100 -14.17 3.00 9.05
CA GLY A 100 -15.03 4.17 9.22
C GLY A 100 -15.97 4.42 8.02
N PHE A 101 -15.42 4.40 6.81
CA PHE A 101 -16.19 4.60 5.59
C PHE A 101 -17.13 3.43 5.28
N HIS A 102 -16.77 2.20 5.65
CA HIS A 102 -17.69 1.07 5.56
C HIS A 102 -18.98 1.28 6.37
N GLN A 103 -18.87 1.85 7.57
CA GLN A 103 -20.03 2.19 8.41
C GLN A 103 -20.84 3.38 7.86
N CYS A 104 -20.24 4.15 6.95
CA CYS A 104 -20.82 5.38 6.42
C CYS A 104 -21.37 5.25 4.99
N VAL A 105 -21.40 4.05 4.41
CA VAL A 105 -21.90 3.79 3.04
C VAL A 105 -23.36 4.22 2.84
N LYS A 106 -24.15 4.28 3.91
CA LYS A 106 -25.55 4.77 3.86
C LYS A 106 -25.66 6.30 3.75
N TYR A 107 -24.59 7.04 4.02
CA TYR A 107 -24.58 8.50 4.14
C TYR A 107 -23.76 9.20 3.06
N MET A 108 -23.03 8.43 2.24
CA MET A 108 -22.25 8.94 1.11
C MET A 108 -22.36 7.96 -0.05
N THR A 109 -22.41 8.49 -1.26
CA THR A 109 -22.39 7.67 -2.47
C THR A 109 -21.03 6.96 -2.63
N PRO A 110 -20.99 5.80 -3.31
CA PRO A 110 -19.72 5.12 -3.60
C PRO A 110 -18.70 5.99 -4.34
N GLU A 111 -19.17 6.92 -5.17
CA GLU A 111 -18.35 7.87 -5.91
C GLU A 111 -17.69 8.91 -4.99
N GLU A 112 -18.45 9.50 -4.07
CA GLU A 112 -17.90 10.44 -3.07
C GLU A 112 -16.87 9.78 -2.16
N ILE A 113 -17.17 8.57 -1.68
CA ILE A 113 -16.24 7.78 -0.86
C ILE A 113 -14.95 7.51 -1.65
N LYS A 114 -15.08 7.10 -2.92
CA LYS A 114 -13.93 6.85 -3.78
C LYS A 114 -13.09 8.11 -4.00
N LEU A 115 -13.72 9.24 -4.34
CA LEU A 115 -13.00 10.50 -4.56
C LEU A 115 -12.24 10.94 -3.31
N PHE A 116 -12.88 10.85 -2.13
CA PHE A 116 -12.23 11.17 -0.87
C PHE A 116 -11.05 10.23 -0.57
N LEU A 117 -11.26 8.92 -0.65
CA LEU A 117 -10.23 7.92 -0.37
C LEU A 117 -9.07 8.01 -1.37
N ASP A 118 -9.33 8.22 -2.66
CA ASP A 118 -8.29 8.39 -3.67
C ASP A 118 -7.41 9.60 -3.34
N SER A 119 -8.02 10.74 -3.01
CA SER A 119 -7.29 11.95 -2.60
C SER A 119 -6.48 11.72 -1.31
N ALA A 120 -7.10 11.10 -0.31
CA ALA A 120 -6.47 10.78 0.96
C ALA A 120 -5.30 9.79 0.78
N ILE A 121 -5.43 8.77 -0.06
CA ILE A 121 -4.34 7.82 -0.26
C ILE A 121 -3.19 8.49 -1.03
N ARG A 122 -3.47 9.26 -2.09
CA ARG A 122 -2.42 10.00 -2.83
C ARG A 122 -1.64 10.97 -1.93
N SER A 123 -2.36 11.75 -1.13
CA SER A 123 -1.76 12.66 -0.14
C SER A 123 -0.89 11.90 0.86
N ARG A 124 -1.32 10.71 1.30
CA ARG A 124 -0.57 9.88 2.24
C ARG A 124 0.72 9.35 1.62
N ILE A 125 0.69 8.90 0.36
CA ILE A 125 1.86 8.41 -0.37
C ILE A 125 2.93 9.50 -0.43
N ALA A 126 2.53 10.71 -0.84
CA ALA A 126 3.43 11.85 -0.91
C ALA A 126 4.05 12.17 0.47
N VAL A 127 3.23 12.43 1.49
CA VAL A 127 3.72 12.79 2.84
C VAL A 127 4.68 11.72 3.38
N ARG A 128 4.33 10.45 3.24
CA ARG A 128 5.13 9.34 3.75
C ARG A 128 6.48 9.25 3.03
N LEU A 129 6.50 9.45 1.72
CA LEU A 129 7.74 9.49 0.94
C LEU A 129 8.66 10.63 1.39
N PHE A 130 8.14 11.84 1.58
CA PHE A 130 8.92 12.97 2.12
C PHE A 130 9.50 12.64 3.50
N CYS A 131 8.67 12.12 4.41
CA CYS A 131 9.09 11.80 5.77
C CYS A 131 10.15 10.70 5.80
N GLU A 132 9.90 9.57 5.14
CA GLU A 132 10.83 8.43 5.16
C GLU A 132 12.14 8.76 4.44
N GLN A 133 12.10 9.52 3.34
CA GLN A 133 13.33 9.96 2.67
C GLN A 133 14.19 10.80 3.60
N HIS A 134 13.59 11.78 4.30
CA HIS A 134 14.33 12.60 5.25
C HIS A 134 14.88 11.79 6.42
N ILE A 135 14.12 10.82 6.93
CA ILE A 135 14.56 9.92 8.00
C ILE A 135 15.77 9.10 7.54
N ALA A 136 15.69 8.46 6.38
CA ALA A 136 16.76 7.63 5.82
C ALA A 136 18.05 8.44 5.59
N VAL A 137 17.94 9.61 4.95
CA VAL A 137 19.09 10.50 4.73
C VAL A 137 19.68 10.98 6.05
N SER A 138 18.84 11.32 7.04
CA SER A 138 19.32 11.75 8.37
C SER A 138 20.04 10.63 9.12
N GLN A 139 19.59 9.37 8.98
CA GLN A 139 20.25 8.21 9.55
C GLN A 139 21.59 7.94 8.87
N ALA A 140 21.65 7.99 7.54
CA ALA A 140 22.88 7.78 6.79
C ALA A 140 23.99 8.81 7.11
N VAL A 141 23.61 10.05 7.45
CA VAL A 141 24.56 11.06 7.94
C VAL A 141 25.17 10.67 9.30
N GLN A 142 24.43 9.96 10.15
CA GLN A 142 24.91 9.47 11.45
C GLN A 142 25.60 8.11 11.34
N HIS A 143 25.18 7.28 10.39
CA HIS A 143 25.63 5.92 10.15
C HIS A 143 25.93 5.73 8.65
N PRO A 144 27.16 6.04 8.19
CA PRO A 144 27.52 6.02 6.78
C PRO A 144 27.38 4.65 6.08
N ASP A 145 27.29 3.57 6.86
CA ASP A 145 27.12 2.21 6.36
C ASP A 145 25.65 1.86 6.05
N GLU A 146 24.69 2.71 6.44
CA GLU A 146 23.26 2.51 6.17
C GLU A 146 22.82 3.07 4.81
N PRO A 147 21.78 2.49 4.18
CA PRO A 147 21.28 2.96 2.90
C PRO A 147 20.83 4.44 2.97
N HIS A 148 21.30 5.22 2.00
CA HIS A 148 21.20 6.68 2.01
C HIS A 148 19.83 7.20 1.50
N SER A 149 18.92 6.32 1.13
CA SER A 149 17.66 6.67 0.45
C SER A 149 16.63 5.55 0.60
N VAL A 150 15.35 5.92 0.58
CA VAL A 150 14.22 4.99 0.50
C VAL A 150 14.14 4.34 -0.90
N VAL A 151 14.76 4.96 -1.89
CA VAL A 151 14.82 4.44 -3.26
C VAL A 151 16.07 3.59 -3.44
N ASP A 152 15.87 2.29 -3.55
CA ASP A 152 16.91 1.35 -3.94
C ASP A 152 17.09 1.35 -5.46
N MET A 153 18.20 1.93 -5.91
CA MET A 153 18.57 2.04 -7.33
C MET A 153 19.03 0.70 -7.93
N THR A 154 19.21 -0.33 -7.10
CA THR A 154 19.66 -1.68 -7.47
C THR A 154 18.61 -2.76 -7.21
N CYS A 155 17.41 -2.38 -6.79
CA CYS A 155 16.35 -3.28 -6.33
C CYS A 155 15.94 -4.28 -7.41
N SER A 156 16.18 -5.59 -7.29
CA SER A 156 15.70 -6.59 -8.27
C SER A 156 14.21 -6.98 -8.07
N PRO A 157 13.32 -6.99 -9.09
CA PRO A 157 11.96 -7.45 -8.99
C PRO A 157 11.90 -8.94 -8.99
N ALA A 158 12.91 -9.66 -9.49
CA ALA A 158 12.98 -11.09 -9.26
C ALA A 158 13.12 -11.37 -7.76
N ASP A 159 13.99 -10.66 -7.07
CA ASP A 159 14.17 -10.81 -5.63
C ASP A 159 12.96 -10.32 -4.84
N MET A 160 12.37 -9.17 -5.21
CA MET A 160 11.13 -8.72 -4.57
C MET A 160 9.99 -9.71 -4.79
N VAL A 161 9.79 -10.20 -6.03
CA VAL A 161 8.75 -11.19 -6.31
C VAL A 161 9.00 -12.46 -5.50
N ARG A 162 10.25 -12.93 -5.39
CA ARG A 162 10.59 -14.09 -4.53
C ARG A 162 10.26 -13.83 -3.06
N SER A 163 10.64 -12.68 -2.51
CA SER A 163 10.32 -12.31 -1.12
C SER A 163 8.82 -12.24 -0.87
N CYS A 164 8.08 -11.59 -1.78
CA CYS A 164 6.63 -11.50 -1.69
C CYS A 164 5.95 -12.87 -1.86
N THR A 165 6.46 -13.72 -2.76
CA THR A 165 6.00 -15.10 -2.94
C THR A 165 6.20 -15.91 -1.66
N SER A 166 7.40 -15.88 -1.06
CA SER A 166 7.69 -16.61 0.19
C SER A 166 6.68 -16.25 1.29
N PHE A 167 6.46 -14.95 1.48
CA PHE A 167 5.52 -14.45 2.49
C PHE A 167 4.07 -14.85 2.18
N VAL A 168 3.63 -14.71 0.93
CA VAL A 168 2.24 -15.04 0.54
C VAL A 168 2.00 -16.55 0.61
N SER A 169 3.00 -17.37 0.25
CA SER A 169 2.93 -18.83 0.40
C SER A 169 2.77 -19.23 1.88
N GLU A 170 3.60 -18.71 2.78
CA GLU A 170 3.50 -18.97 4.22
C GLU A 170 2.10 -18.60 4.77
N MET A 171 1.58 -17.46 4.35
CA MET A 171 0.24 -17.03 4.73
C MET A 171 -0.85 -17.94 4.14
N CYS A 172 -0.73 -18.37 2.89
CA CYS A 172 -1.67 -19.32 2.29
C CYS A 172 -1.65 -20.67 3.01
N ASP A 173 -0.46 -21.21 3.27
CA ASP A 173 -0.31 -22.46 4.01
C ASP A 173 -0.93 -22.36 5.41
N ALA A 174 -0.73 -21.23 6.10
CA ALA A 174 -1.31 -21.00 7.42
C ALA A 174 -2.84 -20.87 7.42
N THR A 175 -3.45 -20.34 6.35
CA THR A 175 -4.90 -20.01 6.35
C THR A 175 -5.75 -21.06 5.63
N VAL A 176 -5.24 -21.64 4.55
CA VAL A 176 -5.95 -22.59 3.67
C VAL A 176 -5.23 -23.93 3.52
N GLY A 177 -4.08 -24.12 4.19
CA GLY A 177 -3.37 -25.40 4.25
C GLY A 177 -2.59 -25.77 3.00
N ALA A 178 -2.58 -24.91 1.97
CA ALA A 178 -1.84 -25.12 0.73
C ALA A 178 -1.55 -23.80 0.01
N SER A 179 -0.49 -23.78 -0.79
CA SER A 179 -0.09 -22.64 -1.61
C SER A 179 0.31 -23.09 -3.03
N PRO A 180 -0.03 -22.30 -4.08
CA PRO A 180 0.43 -22.58 -5.44
C PRO A 180 1.93 -22.28 -5.58
N ALA A 181 2.59 -23.00 -6.49
CA ALA A 181 3.96 -22.67 -6.90
C ALA A 181 3.99 -21.34 -7.66
N CYS A 182 5.04 -20.54 -7.47
CA CYS A 182 5.29 -19.33 -8.28
C CYS A 182 6.30 -19.64 -9.38
N ILE A 183 5.95 -19.39 -10.64
CA ILE A 183 6.88 -19.46 -11.76
C ILE A 183 7.23 -18.04 -12.17
N LEU A 184 8.51 -17.68 -12.12
CA LEU A 184 9.01 -16.39 -12.59
C LEU A 184 9.62 -16.58 -13.99
N ASP A 185 9.12 -15.85 -14.98
CA ASP A 185 9.61 -15.88 -16.36
C ASP A 185 9.85 -14.47 -16.94
N GLY A 186 10.51 -14.40 -18.10
CA GLY A 186 10.87 -13.13 -18.75
C GLY A 186 12.23 -12.57 -18.32
N ASP A 187 12.32 -11.25 -18.20
CA ASP A 187 13.57 -10.53 -17.90
C ASP A 187 13.80 -10.43 -16.39
N VAL A 188 14.39 -11.49 -15.82
CA VAL A 188 14.61 -11.64 -14.37
C VAL A 188 15.73 -10.75 -13.81
N ASP A 189 16.53 -10.13 -14.66
CA ASP A 189 17.61 -9.20 -14.28
C ASP A 189 17.14 -7.74 -14.24
N ALA A 190 15.82 -7.51 -14.32
CA ALA A 190 15.20 -6.20 -14.10
C ALA A 190 15.42 -5.68 -12.68
N THR A 191 15.05 -4.41 -12.40
CA THR A 191 15.07 -3.78 -11.06
C THR A 191 13.68 -3.19 -10.65
N PHE A 192 12.92 -3.71 -9.63
CA PHE A 192 11.64 -3.14 -9.09
C PHE A 192 10.94 -3.88 -7.87
N ALA A 193 9.77 -3.40 -7.33
CA ALA A 193 8.93 -3.96 -6.21
C ALA A 193 7.46 -4.45 -6.51
N CYS A 194 6.79 -5.34 -5.71
CA CYS A 194 5.40 -5.84 -5.99
C CYS A 194 4.52 -6.22 -4.76
N VAL A 195 3.19 -5.94 -4.78
CA VAL A 195 2.20 -6.22 -3.69
C VAL A 195 0.98 -7.08 -4.16
N LEU A 196 0.89 -7.46 -5.44
CA LEU A 196 -0.32 -8.02 -6.06
C LEU A 196 -0.53 -9.54 -5.89
N LEU A 197 0.49 -10.26 -5.42
CA LEU A 197 0.52 -11.73 -5.41
C LEU A 197 -0.56 -12.38 -4.52
N LYS A 198 -0.96 -11.71 -3.43
CA LYS A 198 -1.96 -12.25 -2.49
C LYS A 198 -3.29 -12.60 -3.18
N ASN A 199 -3.75 -11.74 -4.08
CA ASN A 199 -5.05 -11.93 -4.73
C ASN A 199 -5.04 -13.14 -5.66
N SER A 200 -3.97 -13.30 -6.44
CA SER A 200 -3.81 -14.43 -7.36
C SER A 200 -3.65 -15.76 -6.62
N TYR A 201 -2.86 -15.79 -5.55
CA TYR A 201 -2.69 -16.97 -4.71
C TYR A 201 -4.01 -17.46 -4.12
N ARG A 202 -4.79 -16.53 -3.53
CA ARG A 202 -6.09 -16.84 -2.95
C ARG A 202 -7.06 -17.39 -4.00
N ALA A 203 -7.14 -16.74 -5.16
CA ALA A 203 -8.04 -17.17 -6.23
C ALA A 203 -7.73 -18.59 -6.73
N SER A 204 -6.45 -18.92 -6.93
CA SER A 204 -6.01 -20.26 -7.34
C SER A 204 -6.39 -21.34 -6.31
N VAL A 205 -6.15 -21.10 -5.02
CA VAL A 205 -6.48 -22.08 -3.97
C VAL A 205 -7.99 -22.26 -3.83
N GLU A 206 -8.75 -21.17 -3.75
CA GLU A 206 -10.22 -21.23 -3.62
C GLU A 206 -10.88 -21.86 -4.85
N HIS A 207 -10.35 -21.64 -6.05
CA HIS A 207 -10.86 -22.26 -7.26
C HIS A 207 -10.59 -23.76 -7.28
N HIS A 208 -9.36 -24.19 -7.01
CA HIS A 208 -8.98 -25.60 -6.96
C HIS A 208 -9.77 -26.39 -5.92
N ALA A 209 -9.98 -25.80 -4.73
CA ALA A 209 -10.81 -26.40 -3.68
C ALA A 209 -12.28 -26.56 -4.13
N ARG A 210 -12.84 -25.58 -4.86
CA ARG A 210 -14.22 -25.64 -5.36
C ARG A 210 -14.40 -26.66 -6.49
N THR A 211 -13.47 -26.71 -7.43
CA THR A 211 -13.57 -27.60 -8.60
C THR A 211 -13.23 -29.05 -8.29
N HIS A 212 -12.73 -29.35 -7.08
CA HIS A 212 -12.29 -30.69 -6.67
C HIS A 212 -11.34 -31.32 -7.71
N ALA A 213 -10.53 -30.48 -8.36
CA ALA A 213 -9.66 -30.91 -9.43
C ALA A 213 -8.65 -31.94 -8.92
N ALA A 214 -8.45 -33.01 -9.70
CA ALA A 214 -7.44 -34.01 -9.40
C ALA A 214 -6.06 -33.47 -9.84
N GLY A 215 -5.18 -33.17 -8.89
CA GLY A 215 -3.82 -32.71 -9.16
C GLY A 215 -3.31 -31.65 -8.18
N PRO A 216 -2.09 -31.13 -8.41
CA PRO A 216 -1.57 -29.97 -7.68
C PRO A 216 -2.24 -28.68 -8.17
N ILE A 217 -2.32 -27.69 -7.28
CA ILE A 217 -2.86 -26.35 -7.59
C ILE A 217 -2.05 -25.73 -8.74
N PRO A 218 -2.71 -25.18 -9.79
CA PRO A 218 -2.00 -24.52 -10.88
C PRO A 218 -1.08 -23.40 -10.39
N PRO A 219 0.12 -23.26 -10.97
CA PRO A 219 1.09 -22.26 -10.53
C PRO A 219 0.64 -20.84 -10.89
N VAL A 220 0.98 -19.88 -10.03
CA VAL A 220 0.87 -18.45 -10.37
C VAL A 220 2.12 -18.07 -11.15
N THR A 221 1.95 -17.53 -12.36
CA THR A 221 3.08 -17.16 -13.22
C THR A 221 3.27 -15.65 -13.25
N VAL A 222 4.49 -15.19 -12.95
CA VAL A 222 4.87 -13.78 -12.99
C VAL A 222 5.86 -13.57 -14.14
N THR A 223 5.46 -12.82 -15.15
CA THR A 223 6.30 -12.43 -16.28
C THR A 223 6.81 -11.02 -16.09
N ILE A 224 8.14 -10.84 -16.05
CA ILE A 224 8.76 -9.51 -16.08
C ILE A 224 9.12 -9.17 -17.53
N SER A 225 8.71 -7.99 -17.97
CA SER A 225 8.94 -7.48 -19.33
C SER A 225 9.55 -6.10 -19.29
N ARG A 226 10.69 -5.94 -19.96
CA ARG A 226 11.20 -4.63 -20.35
C ARG A 226 10.64 -4.29 -21.74
N PRO A 227 10.06 -3.10 -21.96
CA PRO A 227 9.74 -2.64 -23.30
C PRO A 227 11.02 -2.62 -24.14
N SER A 228 10.88 -2.91 -25.44
CA SER A 228 12.01 -2.82 -26.37
C SER A 228 12.53 -1.37 -26.39
N PRO A 229 13.86 -1.15 -26.46
CA PRO A 229 14.40 0.18 -26.67
C PRO A 229 13.73 0.80 -27.90
N MET A 230 13.26 2.05 -27.79
CA MET A 230 12.68 2.74 -28.93
C MET A 230 13.73 2.87 -30.04
N ALA A 231 13.28 3.10 -31.29
CA ALA A 231 14.14 3.18 -32.47
C ALA A 231 15.28 4.23 -32.37
N ASP A 232 15.21 5.12 -31.38
CA ASP A 232 16.21 6.14 -31.05
C ASP A 232 17.24 5.70 -29.98
N ASN A 233 17.32 4.40 -29.66
CA ASN A 233 18.23 3.86 -28.65
C ASN A 233 17.99 4.40 -27.22
N SER A 234 16.82 5.00 -26.97
CA SER A 234 16.43 5.51 -25.65
C SER A 234 16.06 4.36 -24.71
N GLU A 235 16.47 4.44 -23.45
CA GLU A 235 16.15 3.43 -22.44
C GLU A 235 14.63 3.25 -22.27
N PRO A 236 14.17 2.02 -21.99
CA PRO A 236 12.77 1.76 -21.72
C PRO A 236 12.26 2.60 -20.55
N THR A 237 11.22 3.37 -20.82
CA THR A 237 10.63 4.32 -19.87
C THR A 237 9.80 3.65 -18.79
N HIS A 238 9.44 2.38 -18.95
CA HIS A 238 8.60 1.62 -18.04
C HIS A 238 9.08 0.18 -17.90
N VAL A 239 8.71 -0.48 -16.81
CA VAL A 239 8.81 -1.94 -16.62
C VAL A 239 7.41 -2.50 -16.49
N GLY A 240 7.13 -3.60 -17.19
CA GLY A 240 5.85 -4.30 -17.15
C GLY A 240 5.97 -5.61 -16.37
N LEU A 241 5.11 -5.82 -15.39
CA LEU A 241 4.91 -7.11 -14.72
C LEU A 241 3.55 -7.66 -15.12
N ARG A 242 3.49 -8.91 -15.57
CA ARG A 242 2.25 -9.64 -15.79
C ARG A 242 2.14 -10.78 -14.79
N ILE A 243 1.13 -10.74 -13.93
CA ILE A 243 0.82 -11.81 -12.98
C ILE A 243 -0.38 -12.59 -13.54
N ARG A 244 -0.23 -13.90 -13.68
CA ARG A 244 -1.23 -14.79 -14.24
C ARG A 244 -1.60 -15.86 -13.23
N ASP A 245 -2.90 -16.04 -13.03
CA ASP A 245 -3.45 -17.14 -12.25
C ASP A 245 -4.48 -17.93 -13.04
N GLU A 246 -4.75 -19.15 -12.57
CA GLU A 246 -5.86 -20.00 -13.02
C GLU A 246 -6.92 -20.10 -11.91
N GLY A 247 -7.21 -18.96 -11.28
CA GLY A 247 -8.15 -18.86 -10.16
C GLY A 247 -9.63 -18.83 -10.54
N GLY A 248 -9.99 -19.30 -11.74
CA GLY A 248 -11.37 -19.33 -12.24
C GLY A 248 -11.91 -17.99 -12.75
N GLY A 249 -11.11 -16.92 -12.69
CA GLY A 249 -11.48 -15.60 -13.19
C GLY A 249 -12.53 -14.86 -12.36
N VAL A 250 -12.74 -13.59 -12.69
CA VAL A 250 -13.79 -12.73 -12.11
C VAL A 250 -15.09 -12.91 -12.91
N ALA A 251 -16.22 -13.03 -12.21
CA ALA A 251 -17.54 -13.09 -12.83
C ALA A 251 -17.87 -11.79 -13.59
N PRO A 252 -18.52 -11.85 -14.78
CA PRO A 252 -18.82 -10.65 -15.56
C PRO A 252 -19.59 -9.57 -14.80
N ALA A 253 -20.50 -9.97 -13.89
CA ALA A 253 -21.28 -9.06 -13.05
C ALA A 253 -20.44 -8.29 -12.01
N ASP A 254 -19.26 -8.80 -11.66
CA ASP A 254 -18.38 -8.22 -10.64
C ASP A 254 -17.25 -7.37 -11.24
N LEU A 255 -17.00 -7.46 -12.56
CA LEU A 255 -15.87 -6.81 -13.24
C LEU A 255 -15.84 -5.29 -13.03
N ASP A 256 -16.98 -4.63 -13.09
CA ASP A 256 -17.08 -3.18 -12.92
C ASP A 256 -16.81 -2.76 -11.45
N ARG A 257 -16.91 -3.70 -10.52
CA ARG A 257 -16.86 -3.45 -9.08
C ARG A 257 -15.52 -3.79 -8.43
N ILE A 258 -14.65 -4.55 -9.10
CA ILE A 258 -13.37 -5.02 -8.54
C ILE A 258 -12.42 -3.90 -8.06
N PHE A 259 -12.59 -2.70 -8.61
CA PHE A 259 -11.82 -1.50 -8.23
C PHE A 259 -12.59 -0.56 -7.29
N SER A 260 -13.77 -0.95 -6.82
CA SER A 260 -14.51 -0.20 -5.83
C SER A 260 -13.95 -0.48 -4.44
N TYR A 261 -13.80 0.57 -3.63
CA TYR A 261 -13.46 0.39 -2.22
C TYR A 261 -14.55 -0.42 -1.50
N ALA A 262 -14.16 -1.19 -0.51
CA ALA A 262 -15.04 -2.10 0.25
C ALA A 262 -15.70 -3.23 -0.57
N PHE A 263 -15.36 -3.41 -1.85
CA PHE A 263 -15.82 -4.55 -2.63
C PHE A 263 -14.93 -5.78 -2.39
N THR A 264 -15.53 -6.88 -1.95
CA THR A 264 -14.84 -8.16 -1.78
C THR A 264 -15.78 -9.32 -2.11
N THR A 265 -15.25 -10.36 -2.74
CA THR A 265 -15.97 -11.61 -3.00
C THR A 265 -15.81 -12.63 -1.87
N ALA A 266 -15.03 -12.30 -0.84
CA ALA A 266 -14.84 -13.13 0.35
C ALA A 266 -16.11 -13.27 1.19
N GLY A 267 -16.37 -14.46 1.71
CA GLY A 267 -17.52 -14.74 2.58
C GLY A 267 -18.84 -14.96 1.85
N ARG A 268 -18.89 -14.89 0.51
CA ARG A 268 -20.10 -15.22 -0.29
C ARG A 268 -20.42 -16.71 -0.36
N THR A 269 -19.67 -17.56 0.34
CA THR A 269 -19.74 -19.03 0.23
C THR A 269 -20.59 -19.72 1.29
N SER A 270 -21.45 -19.02 2.03
CA SER A 270 -22.33 -19.68 3.02
C SER A 270 -23.68 -19.02 3.28
N THR A 271 -24.37 -18.47 2.28
CA THR A 271 -25.80 -18.14 2.43
C THR A 271 -26.56 -18.36 1.12
N THR A 272 -27.18 -19.53 1.01
CA THR A 272 -28.50 -19.61 0.35
C THR A 272 -29.42 -18.59 1.01
N GLU A 273 -30.07 -17.78 0.19
CA GLU A 273 -31.26 -16.96 0.43
C GLU A 273 -31.87 -17.06 1.85
N SER A 274 -31.44 -16.20 2.76
CA SER A 274 -32.26 -15.79 3.89
C SER A 274 -31.90 -14.37 4.31
N ASP A 275 -32.84 -13.45 4.10
CA ASP A 275 -32.89 -12.14 4.74
C ASP A 275 -32.89 -12.35 6.26
N SER A 276 -31.72 -12.22 6.89
CA SER A 276 -31.62 -11.96 8.32
C SER A 276 -30.36 -11.14 8.55
N ASP A 277 -30.52 -10.05 9.29
CA ASP A 277 -29.48 -9.13 9.76
C ASP A 277 -28.42 -9.85 10.62
N ASP A 278 -27.62 -10.71 10.01
CA ASP A 278 -26.55 -11.43 10.69
C ASP A 278 -25.28 -10.58 10.71
N GLU A 279 -24.96 -10.12 11.91
CA GLU A 279 -23.80 -9.31 12.30
C GLU A 279 -22.50 -10.15 12.24
N GLY A 280 -22.35 -10.96 11.19
CA GLY A 280 -21.35 -12.01 11.02
C GLY A 280 -20.57 -11.93 9.70
N GLY A 281 -20.45 -10.74 9.10
CA GLY A 281 -19.64 -10.54 7.89
C GLY A 281 -18.12 -10.73 8.12
N PRO A 282 -17.26 -10.58 7.09
CA PRO A 282 -15.79 -10.66 7.23
C PRO A 282 -15.19 -9.67 8.26
N TYR A 283 -16.01 -8.74 8.76
CA TYR A 283 -15.74 -7.81 9.85
C TYR A 283 -15.79 -8.44 11.25
N ALA A 284 -16.57 -9.51 11.48
CA ALA A 284 -16.72 -10.16 12.78
C ALA A 284 -15.47 -10.97 13.18
N ALA A 285 -14.84 -11.66 12.22
CA ALA A 285 -13.62 -12.43 12.44
C ALA A 285 -12.42 -11.55 12.85
N GLN A 286 -12.36 -10.30 12.38
CA GLN A 286 -11.34 -9.33 12.80
C GLN A 286 -11.57 -8.77 14.21
N HIS A 287 -12.81 -8.81 14.71
CA HIS A 287 -13.17 -8.26 16.01
C HIS A 287 -12.69 -9.15 17.17
N VAL A 288 -12.65 -10.47 16.96
CA VAL A 288 -12.19 -11.45 17.96
C VAL A 288 -10.65 -11.52 18.01
N GLY A 289 -9.98 -11.46 16.86
CA GLY A 289 -8.51 -11.51 16.80
C GLY A 289 -7.80 -10.20 17.19
N GLY A 290 -8.44 -9.05 16.97
CA GLY A 290 -7.83 -7.72 17.20
C GLY A 290 -7.82 -7.25 18.66
N MET A 291 -8.71 -7.78 19.52
CA MET A 291 -8.80 -7.36 20.92
C MET A 291 -7.72 -8.03 21.80
N ALA A 292 -7.30 -9.24 21.44
CA ALA A 292 -6.26 -9.98 22.16
C ALA A 292 -4.83 -9.44 21.92
N ALA A 293 -4.60 -8.68 20.86
CA ALA A 293 -3.28 -8.14 20.50
C ALA A 293 -2.99 -6.73 21.07
N MET A 294 -3.94 -6.14 21.81
CA MET A 294 -3.78 -4.82 22.45
C MET A 294 -3.46 -4.92 23.95
N GLY A 295 -3.31 -6.12 24.49
CA GLY A 295 -2.84 -6.36 25.86
C GLY A 295 -1.35 -6.65 25.88
N ASP A 296 -0.59 -5.74 26.50
CA ASP A 296 0.79 -5.92 26.98
C ASP A 296 1.89 -6.04 25.90
N GLN A 297 2.37 -4.89 25.40
CA GLN A 297 3.69 -4.79 24.76
C GLN A 297 4.64 -4.02 25.69
N ASN A 298 5.11 -4.68 26.73
CA ASN A 298 6.38 -4.35 27.34
C ASN A 298 7.37 -5.47 27.01
N GLU A 299 8.49 -5.08 26.40
CA GLU A 299 9.73 -5.87 26.24
C GLU A 299 9.64 -7.20 25.47
N THR A 300 10.05 -7.18 24.20
CA THR A 300 11.07 -8.12 23.68
C THR A 300 11.56 -7.63 22.31
N GLY A 301 12.85 -7.28 22.26
CA GLY A 301 13.53 -6.82 21.06
C GLY A 301 13.66 -7.91 20.00
N GLY A 302 13.38 -7.55 18.75
CA GLY A 302 13.62 -8.36 17.58
C GLY A 302 13.77 -7.47 16.33
N GLY A 303 15.02 -7.30 15.90
CA GLY A 303 15.45 -6.94 14.54
C GLY A 303 14.78 -5.74 13.86
N ALA A 304 15.41 -4.57 13.96
CA ALA A 304 15.16 -3.44 13.07
C ALA A 304 15.58 -3.78 11.63
N GLY A 305 14.65 -4.30 10.82
CA GLY A 305 14.76 -4.33 9.37
C GLY A 305 14.38 -2.96 8.81
N SER A 306 15.27 -2.38 8.01
CA SER A 306 15.11 -1.10 7.29
C SER A 306 13.67 -0.91 6.77
N GLY A 307 12.97 0.07 7.31
CA GLY A 307 11.56 0.33 7.04
C GLY A 307 11.36 1.04 5.72
N ASN A 308 11.19 0.29 4.63
CA ASN A 308 10.74 0.82 3.34
C ASN A 308 9.21 1.06 3.34
N VAL A 309 8.74 2.18 2.77
CA VAL A 309 7.31 2.53 2.52
C VAL A 309 6.48 1.32 2.11
N PHE A 310 7.03 0.52 1.18
CA PHE A 310 6.37 -0.65 0.61
C PHE A 310 6.34 -1.85 1.54
N GLY A 311 7.41 -2.05 2.34
CA GLY A 311 7.54 -3.18 3.27
C GLY A 311 6.61 -3.05 4.49
N GLU A 312 6.45 -1.86 5.06
CA GLU A 312 5.56 -1.67 6.22
C GLU A 312 4.07 -1.62 5.81
N ILE A 313 3.74 -1.05 4.65
CA ILE A 313 2.36 -1.08 4.12
C ILE A 313 1.97 -2.50 3.70
N ALA A 314 2.88 -3.27 3.10
CA ALA A 314 2.66 -4.69 2.83
C ALA A 314 2.59 -5.49 4.12
N GLY A 315 3.52 -5.32 5.06
CA GLY A 315 3.57 -6.07 6.32
C GLY A 315 2.39 -5.79 7.25
N LYS A 316 2.09 -4.52 7.54
CA LYS A 316 1.03 -4.14 8.50
C LYS A 316 -0.36 -4.05 7.86
N GLY A 317 -0.46 -3.67 6.58
CA GLY A 317 -1.69 -3.81 5.81
C GLY A 317 -2.15 -5.27 5.70
N MET A 318 -1.21 -6.22 5.83
CA MET A 318 -1.49 -7.66 5.96
C MET A 318 -1.67 -8.13 7.42
N GLN A 319 -1.12 -7.46 8.44
CA GLN A 319 -1.45 -7.74 9.85
C GLN A 319 -2.91 -7.43 10.23
N VAL A 320 -3.57 -6.47 9.56
CA VAL A 320 -5.02 -6.26 9.75
C VAL A 320 -5.83 -7.47 9.24
N GLY A 321 -5.20 -8.40 8.52
CA GLY A 321 -5.74 -9.68 8.07
C GLY A 321 -5.30 -10.88 8.91
N VAL A 322 -4.76 -10.71 10.13
CA VAL A 322 -4.47 -11.83 11.05
C VAL A 322 -5.81 -12.50 11.41
N GLY A 323 -6.19 -13.47 10.57
CA GLY A 323 -7.45 -14.20 10.63
C GLY A 323 -8.03 -14.59 9.27
N THR A 324 -7.74 -13.87 8.16
CA THR A 324 -8.29 -14.20 6.83
C THR A 324 -7.39 -13.73 5.66
N LEU A 325 -7.20 -14.58 4.64
CA LEU A 325 -6.59 -14.22 3.33
C LEU A 325 -7.31 -13.07 2.62
N ALA A 326 -8.58 -12.85 2.98
CA ALA A 326 -9.44 -11.81 2.46
C ALA A 326 -9.35 -10.51 3.28
N GLY A 327 -8.89 -9.43 2.65
CA GLY A 327 -8.95 -8.09 3.26
C GLY A 327 -10.30 -7.40 3.05
N LEU A 328 -10.38 -6.15 3.50
CA LEU A 328 -11.57 -5.28 3.41
C LEU A 328 -11.99 -4.85 2.00
N GLY A 329 -11.43 -5.45 0.92
CA GLY A 329 -11.72 -5.02 -0.45
C GLY A 329 -10.97 -3.76 -0.91
N TYR A 330 -9.81 -3.46 -0.31
CA TYR A 330 -9.01 -2.27 -0.64
C TYR A 330 -7.79 -2.56 -1.51
N GLY A 331 -7.41 -3.83 -1.71
CA GLY A 331 -6.14 -4.20 -2.34
C GLY A 331 -5.99 -3.71 -3.78
N LEU A 332 -6.95 -4.03 -4.66
CA LEU A 332 -6.93 -3.63 -6.07
C LEU A 332 -7.00 -2.11 -6.29
N PRO A 333 -7.94 -1.35 -5.67
CA PRO A 333 -7.95 0.10 -5.83
C PRO A 333 -6.69 0.77 -5.30
N LEU A 334 -6.14 0.30 -4.16
CA LEU A 334 -4.87 0.80 -3.63
C LEU A 334 -3.73 0.56 -4.62
N ALA A 335 -3.54 -0.68 -5.07
CA ALA A 335 -2.44 -1.02 -5.96
C ALA A 335 -2.48 -0.22 -7.27
N ARG A 336 -3.67 -0.01 -7.84
CA ARG A 336 -3.85 0.85 -9.02
C ARG A 336 -3.48 2.30 -8.73
N LEU A 337 -3.85 2.82 -7.56
CA LEU A 337 -3.54 4.19 -7.17
C LEU A 337 -2.03 4.38 -6.95
N TYR A 338 -1.34 3.43 -6.33
CA TYR A 338 0.13 3.44 -6.22
C TYR A 338 0.80 3.42 -7.59
N ALA A 339 0.38 2.53 -8.49
CA ALA A 339 0.92 2.47 -9.85
C ALA A 339 0.75 3.82 -10.57
N ASN A 340 -0.46 4.37 -10.55
CA ASN A 340 -0.78 5.64 -11.20
C ASN A 340 -0.08 6.84 -10.56
N PHE A 341 0.22 6.79 -9.25
CA PHE A 341 0.91 7.88 -8.56
C PHE A 341 2.32 8.09 -9.12
N PHE A 342 3.03 7.01 -9.44
CA PHE A 342 4.37 7.06 -10.03
C PHE A 342 4.37 7.03 -11.57
N GLY A 343 3.25 7.43 -12.20
CA GLY A 343 3.14 7.49 -13.67
C GLY A 343 3.01 6.13 -14.37
N GLY A 344 2.77 5.07 -13.62
CA GLY A 344 2.47 3.74 -14.13
C GLY A 344 0.98 3.50 -14.39
N SER A 345 0.62 2.23 -14.58
CA SER A 345 -0.78 1.78 -14.67
C SER A 345 -0.96 0.37 -14.12
N LEU A 346 -2.20 0.04 -13.74
CA LEU A 346 -2.59 -1.33 -13.41
C LEU A 346 -3.86 -1.68 -14.18
N GLU A 347 -3.77 -2.71 -15.01
CA GLU A 347 -4.86 -3.26 -15.81
C GLU A 347 -5.13 -4.70 -15.42
N LEU A 348 -6.38 -5.12 -15.46
CA LEU A 348 -6.80 -6.49 -15.17
C LEU A 348 -7.59 -7.03 -16.35
N LYS A 349 -7.26 -8.24 -16.81
CA LYS A 349 -7.98 -9.00 -17.83
C LYS A 349 -8.42 -10.32 -17.21
N SER A 350 -9.74 -10.50 -17.12
CA SER A 350 -10.33 -11.72 -16.58
C SER A 350 -10.81 -12.60 -17.72
N LEU A 351 -10.49 -13.89 -17.67
CA LEU A 351 -11.12 -14.92 -18.46
C LEU A 351 -12.00 -15.75 -17.52
N HIS A 352 -13.30 -15.43 -17.49
CA HIS A 352 -14.24 -16.09 -16.58
C HIS A 352 -14.29 -17.60 -16.84
N GLY A 353 -14.19 -18.38 -15.77
CA GLY A 353 -14.09 -19.84 -15.82
C GLY A 353 -12.66 -20.37 -15.97
N HIS A 354 -11.66 -19.50 -16.14
CA HIS A 354 -10.26 -19.89 -16.30
C HIS A 354 -9.36 -19.17 -15.28
N GLY A 355 -9.21 -17.85 -15.37
CA GLY A 355 -8.19 -17.16 -14.60
C GLY A 355 -8.13 -15.65 -14.83
N VAL A 356 -7.13 -15.01 -14.25
CA VAL A 356 -6.89 -13.57 -14.35
C VAL A 356 -5.44 -13.26 -14.74
N ASP A 357 -5.30 -12.33 -15.68
CA ASP A 357 -4.04 -11.67 -15.99
C ASP A 357 -4.07 -10.24 -15.43
N VAL A 358 -3.13 -9.91 -14.55
CA VAL A 358 -2.91 -8.55 -14.04
C VAL A 358 -1.66 -7.97 -14.68
N PHE A 359 -1.79 -6.84 -15.35
CA PHE A 359 -0.71 -6.10 -15.98
C PHE A 359 -0.39 -4.86 -15.16
N LEU A 360 0.80 -4.82 -14.58
CA LEU A 360 1.33 -3.68 -13.84
C LEU A 360 2.42 -3.02 -14.67
N LYS A 361 2.22 -1.76 -15.05
CA LYS A 361 3.23 -0.91 -15.71
C LYS A 361 3.73 0.10 -14.69
N LEU A 362 5.04 0.27 -14.59
CA LEU A 362 5.66 1.19 -13.64
C LEU A 362 6.72 1.99 -14.37
N ARG A 363 6.77 3.28 -14.13
CA ARG A 363 7.74 4.17 -14.77
C ARG A 363 9.13 3.91 -14.18
N ASN A 364 10.14 3.87 -15.04
CA ASN A 364 11.53 3.85 -14.62
C ASN A 364 11.89 5.23 -14.04
N LEU A 365 12.60 5.24 -12.90
CA LEU A 365 13.07 6.45 -12.23
C LEU A 365 14.44 6.92 -12.75
N HIS A 366 14.95 6.32 -13.82
CA HIS A 366 16.25 6.68 -14.40
C HIS A 366 16.30 8.19 -14.79
N PRO A 367 17.41 8.90 -14.51
CA PRO A 367 17.53 10.36 -14.63
C PRO A 367 17.23 10.97 -16.01
N GLU A 368 17.19 10.17 -17.07
CA GLU A 368 16.88 10.61 -18.44
C GLU A 368 15.38 10.59 -18.78
N VAL A 369 14.53 9.98 -17.94
CA VAL A 369 13.11 9.70 -18.26
C VAL A 369 12.17 10.86 -17.86
N GLY A 370 12.67 11.95 -17.29
CA GLY A 370 11.89 13.10 -16.83
C GLY A 370 11.32 12.93 -15.42
N ASP A 371 11.02 14.04 -14.75
CA ASP A 371 10.71 14.04 -13.31
C ASP A 371 9.26 13.65 -12.98
N ILE A 372 9.01 13.27 -11.73
CA ILE A 372 7.67 13.03 -11.19
C ILE A 372 7.35 14.17 -10.22
N ASP A 373 6.29 14.93 -10.51
CA ASP A 373 5.76 15.93 -9.58
C ASP A 373 5.07 15.24 -8.40
N ILE A 374 5.46 15.59 -7.17
CA ILE A 374 4.93 15.00 -5.92
C ILE A 374 4.05 16.00 -5.19
#